data_AF-A0A6M2EDA8-F1
#
_entry.id   AF-A0A6M2EDA8-F1
#
_cell.length_a   1.000
_cell.length_b   1.000
_cell.length_c   1.000
_cell.angle_alpha   90.00
_cell.angle_beta   90.00
_cell.angle_gamma   90.00
#
_symmetry.space_group_name_H-M   'P 1'
#
loop_
_entity.id
_entity.type
_entity.pdbx_description
1 polymer ?
#
loop_
_entity_poly.entity_id
_entity_poly.type
_entity_poly.pdbx_seq_one_letter_code
_entity_poly.pdbx_strand_id
1 'polypeptide(L)'
;MGLRELASLKVEDAVVLALAQHRRPSTVRQTFSDLRPPGDPKFTEAIELSEAEADDVLFKEAWLTYYWRRALVHGVEEDIAEDRLQFWISRSEQAPTSHDAVDVERGVVELRKLSIEQQLWEASRREIDQSSFAPVANHKRTDSELSS
;
A
#
# COMPACT_ATOMS: atom_id res chain seq x y z
N MET A 1 3.41 4.76 25.49
CA MET A 1 4.55 5.69 25.52
C MET A 1 5.45 5.64 24.27
N GLY A 2 5.23 4.78 23.26
CA GLY A 2 6.15 4.68 22.12
C GLY A 2 6.05 5.79 21.05
N LEU A 3 4.84 6.16 20.59
CA LEU A 3 4.67 7.08 19.45
C LEU A 3 5.06 8.54 19.76
N ARG A 4 4.87 8.97 21.01
CA ARG A 4 5.19 10.33 21.45
C ARG A 4 6.71 10.57 21.50
N GLU A 5 7.48 9.53 21.82
CA GLU A 5 8.94 9.59 21.81
C GLU A 5 9.50 9.59 20.38
N LEU A 6 8.92 8.82 19.46
CA LEU A 6 9.31 8.84 18.04
C LEU A 6 9.11 10.21 17.39
N ALA A 7 7.99 10.89 17.70
CA ALA A 7 7.72 12.26 17.25
C ALA A 7 8.70 13.28 17.87
N SER A 8 9.04 13.12 19.16
CA SER A 8 10.03 13.98 19.83
C SER A 8 11.45 13.80 19.29
N LEU A 9 11.79 12.59 18.83
CA LEU A 9 13.09 12.23 18.28
C LEU A 9 13.22 12.52 16.79
N LYS A 10 12.17 13.04 16.14
CA LYS A 10 12.12 13.29 14.69
C LYS A 10 12.59 12.09 13.86
N VAL A 11 12.19 10.90 14.29
CA VAL A 11 12.62 9.65 13.63
C VAL A 11 12.17 9.65 12.17
N GLU A 12 11.00 10.22 11.87
CA GLU A 12 10.51 10.39 10.50
C GLU A 12 11.46 11.23 9.64
N ASP A 13 11.89 12.40 10.10
CA ASP A 13 12.85 13.25 9.35
C ASP A 13 14.19 12.54 9.15
N ALA A 14 14.68 11.83 10.17
CA ALA A 14 15.93 11.07 10.11
C ALA A 14 15.84 9.89 9.14
N VAL A 15 14.71 9.17 9.13
CA VAL A 15 14.44 8.07 8.20
C VAL A 15 14.27 8.59 6.78
N VAL A 16 13.53 9.67 6.57
CA VAL A 16 13.40 10.32 5.25
C VAL A 16 14.76 10.79 4.74
N LEU A 17 15.59 11.39 5.59
CA LEU A 17 16.95 11.81 5.23
C LEU A 17 17.86 10.61 4.90
N ALA A 18 17.83 9.56 5.73
CA ALA A 18 18.61 8.35 5.48
C ALA A 18 18.16 7.64 4.19
N LEU A 19 16.85 7.51 3.96
CA LEU A 19 16.32 6.95 2.73
C LEU A 19 16.65 7.82 1.51
N ALA A 20 16.64 9.15 1.64
CA ALA A 20 17.10 10.06 0.58
C ALA A 20 18.59 9.88 0.27
N GLN A 21 19.44 9.66 1.28
CA GLN A 21 20.85 9.35 1.11
C GLN A 21 21.08 7.98 0.44
N HIS A 22 20.23 7.00 0.72
CA HIS A 22 20.28 5.66 0.13
C HIS A 22 19.55 5.56 -1.22
N ARG A 23 18.77 6.57 -1.65
CA ARG A 23 17.95 6.52 -2.88
C ARG A 23 18.71 6.71 -4.20
N ARG A 24 20.06 6.69 -4.19
CA ARG A 24 21.02 6.28 -5.27
C ARG A 24 22.15 7.29 -5.56
N PRO A 25 23.41 6.82 -5.56
CA PRO A 25 24.45 7.19 -6.52
C PRO A 25 24.43 6.23 -7.74
N SER A 26 23.31 6.16 -8.46
CA SER A 26 23.18 5.39 -9.71
C SER A 26 22.36 6.16 -10.74
N THR A 27 22.68 7.44 -10.88
CA THR A 27 22.30 8.26 -12.04
C THR A 27 23.55 9.01 -12.44
N VAL A 28 24.46 8.31 -13.13
CA VAL A 28 25.44 8.82 -14.08
C VAL A 28 26.34 7.64 -14.46
N ARG A 29 26.44 7.42 -15.77
CA ARG A 29 27.36 6.50 -16.48
C ARG A 29 26.75 5.20 -17.00
N GLN A 30 25.82 5.33 -17.96
CA GLN A 30 25.80 4.49 -19.17
C GLN A 30 25.33 5.31 -20.38
N THR A 31 26.03 6.39 -20.72
CA THR A 31 25.89 7.07 -22.03
C THR A 31 27.07 6.82 -22.96
N PHE A 32 27.86 5.76 -22.72
CA PHE A 32 29.02 5.42 -23.56
C PHE A 32 29.23 3.91 -23.64
N SER A 33 28.30 3.18 -24.27
CA SER A 33 28.60 1.96 -25.03
C SER A 33 27.33 1.50 -25.73
N ASP A 34 27.10 2.04 -26.94
CA ASP A 34 27.00 1.18 -28.12
C ASP A 34 26.92 2.06 -29.38
N LEU A 35 28.03 2.12 -30.12
CA LEU A 35 27.99 2.51 -31.53
C LEU A 35 27.56 1.26 -32.31
N ARG A 36 26.25 1.06 -32.49
CA ARG A 36 25.71 0.02 -33.38
C ARG A 36 25.22 0.65 -34.70
N PRO A 37 25.41 0.01 -35.87
CA PRO A 37 25.24 0.65 -37.19
C PRO A 37 23.78 1.00 -37.51
N PRO A 38 23.53 1.92 -38.46
CA PRO A 38 22.20 2.38 -38.81
C PRO A 38 21.53 1.38 -39.76
N GLY A 39 20.56 0.64 -39.25
CA GLY A 39 19.72 -0.21 -40.08
C GLY A 39 18.93 -1.18 -39.22
N ASP A 40 17.75 -0.75 -38.76
CA ASP A 40 16.53 -1.57 -38.68
C ASP A 40 15.36 -0.69 -38.15
N PRO A 41 14.19 -0.64 -38.83
CA PRO A 41 13.06 0.16 -38.38
C PRO A 41 12.25 -0.63 -37.33
N LYS A 42 12.48 -0.35 -36.05
CA LYS A 42 11.55 -0.76 -34.98
C LYS A 42 11.37 0.36 -33.97
N PHE A 43 10.63 1.39 -34.35
CA PHE A 43 9.94 2.28 -33.40
C PHE A 43 8.73 1.55 -32.79
N THR A 44 9.01 0.41 -32.17
CA THR A 44 8.11 -0.32 -31.26
C THR A 44 8.92 -0.71 -30.03
N GLU A 45 9.72 0.24 -29.55
CA GLU A 45 10.19 0.23 -28.16
C GLU A 45 8.96 0.62 -27.34
N ALA A 46 8.04 -0.34 -27.14
CA ALA A 46 7.31 -0.36 -25.89
C ALA A 46 8.40 -0.22 -24.83
N ILE A 47 8.34 0.81 -24.00
CA ILE A 47 9.27 1.01 -22.89
C ILE A 47 9.09 -0.23 -22.01
N GLU A 48 9.87 -1.27 -22.28
CA GLU A 48 9.87 -2.51 -21.51
C GLU A 48 10.42 -2.15 -20.15
N LEU A 49 9.63 -2.43 -19.11
CA LEU A 49 10.05 -2.21 -17.74
C LEU A 49 11.28 -3.10 -17.48
N SER A 50 12.29 -2.55 -16.83
CA SER A 50 13.34 -3.38 -16.25
C SER A 50 12.75 -4.29 -15.18
N GLU A 51 13.39 -5.42 -14.89
CA GLU A 51 12.95 -6.36 -13.86
C GLU A 51 12.71 -5.66 -12.51
N ALA A 52 13.61 -4.76 -12.12
CA ALA A 52 13.47 -3.98 -10.89
C ALA A 52 12.28 -3.01 -10.91
N GLU A 53 11.93 -2.45 -12.07
CA GLU A 53 10.74 -1.60 -12.20
C GLU A 53 9.46 -2.44 -12.20
N ALA A 54 9.45 -3.58 -12.88
CA ALA A 54 8.34 -4.52 -12.86
C ALA A 54 8.02 -5.01 -11.43
N ASP A 55 9.05 -5.37 -10.65
CA ASP A 55 8.90 -5.76 -9.25
C ASP A 55 8.32 -4.63 -8.38
N ASP A 56 8.79 -3.40 -8.58
CA ASP A 56 8.28 -2.23 -7.86
C ASP A 56 6.82 -1.92 -8.20
N VAL A 57 6.43 -2.10 -9.48
CA VAL A 57 5.03 -1.97 -9.91
C VAL A 57 4.17 -3.03 -9.22
N LEU A 58 4.55 -4.31 -9.30
CA LEU A 58 3.80 -5.41 -8.67
C LEU A 58 3.67 -5.22 -7.15
N PHE A 59 4.75 -4.78 -6.49
CA PHE A 59 4.72 -4.45 -5.07
C PHE A 59 3.69 -3.35 -4.77
N LYS A 60 3.68 -2.27 -5.56
CA LYS A 60 2.74 -1.16 -5.37
C LYS A 60 1.30 -1.57 -5.67
N GLU A 61 1.04 -2.40 -6.68
CA GLU A 61 -0.30 -2.94 -6.96
C GLU A 61 -0.82 -3.78 -5.80
N ALA A 62 0.02 -4.68 -5.26
CA ALA A 62 -0.33 -5.47 -4.09
C ALA A 62 -0.61 -4.58 -2.87
N TRP A 63 0.18 -3.51 -2.70
CA TRP A 63 0.01 -2.55 -1.62
C TRP A 63 -1.27 -1.74 -1.74
N LEU A 64 -1.60 -1.28 -2.95
CA LEU A 64 -2.85 -0.58 -3.26
C LEU A 64 -4.05 -1.48 -3.01
N THR A 65 -4.00 -2.72 -3.50
CA THR A 65 -5.03 -3.74 -3.26
C THR A 65 -5.26 -3.96 -1.76
N TYR A 66 -4.18 -4.09 -0.98
CA TYR A 66 -4.25 -4.25 0.46
C TYR A 66 -4.91 -3.05 1.14
N TYR A 67 -4.48 -1.83 0.81
CA TYR A 67 -5.01 -0.62 1.44
C TYR A 67 -6.50 -0.42 1.14
N TRP A 68 -6.92 -0.59 -0.10
CA TRP A 68 -8.34 -0.47 -0.47
C TRP A 68 -9.20 -1.58 0.14
N ARG A 69 -8.68 -2.82 0.23
CA ARG A 69 -9.37 -3.89 0.96
C ARG A 69 -9.55 -3.54 2.43
N ARG A 70 -8.53 -2.98 3.08
CA ARG A 70 -8.65 -2.54 4.47
C ARG A 70 -9.59 -1.35 4.61
N ALA A 71 -9.57 -0.40 3.67
CA ALA A 71 -10.46 0.75 3.67
C ALA A 71 -11.93 0.28 3.65
N LEU A 72 -12.25 -0.65 2.74
CA LEU A 72 -13.57 -1.28 2.66
C LEU A 72 -13.99 -1.97 3.98
N VAL A 73 -13.11 -2.82 4.56
CA VAL A 73 -13.42 -3.54 5.81
C VAL A 73 -13.66 -2.60 6.99
N HIS A 74 -12.96 -1.46 7.04
CA HIS A 74 -13.05 -0.48 8.12
C HIS A 74 -14.04 0.65 7.83
N GLY A 75 -14.77 0.61 6.71
CA GLY A 75 -15.74 1.64 6.31
C GLY A 75 -15.10 3.01 6.02
N VAL A 76 -13.84 3.03 5.57
CA VAL A 76 -13.09 4.23 5.19
C VAL A 76 -13.29 4.46 3.68
N GLU A 77 -13.74 5.67 3.31
CA GLU A 77 -14.04 6.03 1.91
C GLU A 77 -14.88 4.96 1.18
N GLU A 78 -15.93 4.46 1.86
CA GLU A 78 -16.77 3.32 1.41
C GLU A 78 -17.39 3.55 0.02
N ASP A 79 -17.65 4.80 -0.34
CA ASP A 79 -18.21 5.21 -1.63
C ASP A 79 -17.27 4.92 -2.81
N ILE A 80 -15.96 4.77 -2.58
CA ILE A 80 -14.97 4.48 -3.63
C ILE A 80 -14.11 3.24 -3.35
N ALA A 81 -14.08 2.75 -2.11
CA ALA A 81 -13.15 1.69 -1.70
C ALA A 81 -13.38 0.38 -2.47
N GLU A 82 -14.64 -0.01 -2.69
CA GLU A 82 -14.98 -1.22 -3.46
C GLU A 82 -14.52 -1.09 -4.92
N ASP A 83 -14.86 0.02 -5.58
CA ASP A 83 -14.48 0.27 -6.97
C ASP A 83 -12.97 0.27 -7.16
N ARG A 84 -12.23 0.90 -6.24
CA ARG A 84 -10.76 0.90 -6.26
C ARG A 84 -10.18 -0.47 -5.99
N LEU A 85 -10.75 -1.23 -5.06
CA LEU A 85 -10.30 -2.60 -4.78
C LEU A 85 -10.46 -3.49 -6.02
N GLN A 86 -11.63 -3.46 -6.67
CA GLN A 86 -11.88 -4.24 -7.88
C GLN A 86 -10.94 -3.85 -9.02
N PHE A 87 -10.70 -2.55 -9.20
CA PHE A 87 -9.76 -2.04 -10.19
C PHE A 87 -8.37 -2.67 -10.02
N TRP A 88 -7.79 -2.64 -8.82
CA TRP A 88 -6.45 -3.19 -8.59
C TRP A 88 -6.40 -4.73 -8.64
N ILE A 89 -7.43 -5.43 -8.16
CA ILE A 89 -7.51 -6.89 -8.29
C ILE A 89 -7.46 -7.31 -9.75
N SER A 90 -8.20 -6.63 -10.62
CA SER A 90 -8.32 -6.98 -12.04
C SER A 90 -7.00 -6.90 -12.83
N ARG A 91 -5.99 -6.20 -12.31
CA ARG A 91 -4.69 -6.00 -12.95
C ARG A 91 -3.59 -6.92 -12.41
N SER A 92 -3.73 -7.35 -11.16
CA SER A 92 -2.74 -8.20 -10.47
C SER A 92 -2.49 -9.57 -11.11
N GLU A 93 -3.31 -10.00 -12.08
CA GLU A 93 -3.18 -11.27 -12.81
C GLU A 93 -2.28 -11.19 -14.06
N GLN A 94 -1.87 -9.99 -14.46
CA GLN A 94 -1.13 -9.75 -15.72
C GLN A 94 0.30 -9.28 -15.44
N ALA A 95 1.19 -9.47 -16.43
CA ALA A 95 2.54 -8.91 -16.35
C ALA A 95 2.47 -7.38 -16.41
N PRO A 96 3.23 -6.66 -15.55
CA PRO A 96 3.14 -5.21 -15.46
C PRO A 96 3.64 -4.55 -16.74
N THR A 97 2.87 -3.57 -17.20
CA THR A 97 3.17 -2.76 -18.38
C THR A 97 3.66 -1.37 -17.99
N SER A 98 4.22 -0.63 -18.95
CA SER A 98 4.61 0.77 -18.73
C SER A 98 3.44 1.68 -18.33
N HIS A 99 2.20 1.33 -18.69
CA HIS A 99 1.01 2.06 -18.25
C HIS A 99 0.70 1.76 -16.77
N ASP A 100 0.88 0.53 -16.33
CA ASP A 100 0.69 0.14 -14.93
C ASP A 100 1.67 0.90 -14.02
N ALA A 101 2.90 1.13 -14.48
CA ALA A 101 3.88 1.98 -13.78
C ALA A 101 3.38 3.41 -13.52
N VAL A 102 2.61 3.99 -14.44
CA VAL A 102 2.01 5.33 -14.25
C VAL A 102 0.81 5.24 -13.31
N ASP A 103 -0.01 4.21 -13.45
CA ASP A 103 -1.22 4.04 -12.66
C ASP A 103 -0.92 3.78 -11.19
N VAL A 104 0.09 2.96 -10.87
CA VAL A 104 0.48 2.72 -9.47
C VAL A 104 0.94 4.01 -8.79
N GLU A 105 1.64 4.89 -9.49
CA GLU A 105 2.03 6.20 -8.96
C GLU A 105 0.79 7.08 -8.70
N ARG A 106 -0.20 7.04 -9.60
CA ARG A 106 -1.47 7.76 -9.39
C ARG A 106 -2.24 7.20 -8.19
N GLY A 107 -2.30 5.88 -8.06
CA GLY A 107 -2.94 5.20 -6.94
C GLY A 107 -2.29 5.56 -5.60
N VAL A 108 -0.95 5.55 -5.55
CA VAL A 108 -0.21 5.95 -4.34
C VAL A 108 -0.46 7.41 -3.98
N VAL A 109 -0.53 8.30 -4.96
CA VAL A 109 -0.89 9.71 -4.75
C VAL A 109 -2.34 9.85 -4.25
N GLU A 110 -3.27 9.06 -4.77
CA GLU A 110 -4.67 9.05 -4.32
C GLU A 110 -4.78 8.63 -2.84
N LEU A 111 -4.12 7.54 -2.43
CA LEU A 111 -4.08 7.12 -1.03
C LEU A 111 -3.58 8.24 -0.10
N ARG A 112 -2.55 8.98 -0.53
CA ARG A 112 -2.01 10.12 0.24
C ARG A 112 -2.97 11.31 0.28
N LYS A 113 -3.62 11.64 -0.85
CA LYS A 113 -4.57 12.76 -0.93
C LYS A 113 -5.79 12.55 -0.05
N LEU A 114 -6.25 11.31 0.05
CA LEU A 114 -7.38 10.92 0.90
C LEU A 114 -6.93 10.58 2.33
N SER A 115 -5.63 10.65 2.62
CA SER A 115 -5.08 10.28 3.94
C SER A 115 -5.53 8.89 4.42
N ILE A 116 -5.66 7.91 3.51
CA ILE A 116 -6.22 6.57 3.80
C ILE A 116 -5.49 5.89 4.97
N GLU A 117 -4.16 5.99 5.02
CA GLU A 117 -3.37 5.41 6.10
C GLU A 117 -3.75 5.99 7.47
N GLN A 118 -3.91 7.32 7.57
CA GLN A 118 -4.34 7.97 8.80
C GLN A 118 -5.75 7.55 9.18
N GLN A 119 -6.69 7.57 8.22
CA GLN A 119 -8.07 7.17 8.46
C GLN A 119 -8.16 5.72 8.96
N LEU A 120 -7.40 4.80 8.36
CA LEU A 120 -7.31 3.40 8.78
C LEU A 120 -6.68 3.23 10.16
N TRP A 121 -5.66 4.03 10.47
CA TRP A 121 -5.05 4.03 11.80
C TRP A 121 -6.06 4.46 12.87
N GLU A 122 -6.82 5.53 12.60
CA GLU A 122 -7.87 6.01 13.50
C GLU A 122 -9.02 5.00 13.65
N ALA A 123 -9.49 4.42 12.54
CA ALA A 123 -10.54 3.41 12.54
C ALA A 123 -10.12 2.17 13.36
N SER A 124 -8.91 1.69 13.15
CA SER A 124 -8.36 0.53 13.88
C SER A 124 -8.22 0.81 15.38
N ARG A 125 -7.90 2.05 15.78
CA ARG A 125 -7.84 2.43 17.21
C ARG A 125 -9.22 2.43 17.86
N ARG A 126 -10.24 2.95 17.16
CA ARG A 126 -11.62 2.96 17.66
C ARG A 126 -12.16 1.54 17.88
N GLU A 127 -11.80 0.60 17.02
CA GLU A 127 -12.17 -0.81 17.16
C GLU A 127 -11.56 -1.45 18.42
N ILE A 128 -10.28 -1.21 18.68
CA ILE A 128 -9.60 -1.71 19.89
C ILE A 128 -10.28 -1.15 21.15
N ASP A 129 -10.57 0.14 21.17
CA ASP A 129 -11.25 0.77 22.30
C ASP A 129 -12.64 0.14 22.50
N GLN A 130 -13.45 -0.01 21.44
CA GLN A 130 -14.78 -0.67 21.54
C GLN A 130 -14.71 -2.12 22.02
N SER A 131 -13.74 -2.90 21.55
CA SER A 131 -13.53 -4.28 22.01
C SER A 131 -13.17 -4.37 23.49
N SER A 132 -12.48 -3.36 24.04
CA SER A 132 -12.09 -3.30 25.45
C SER A 132 -13.27 -2.99 26.39
N PHE A 133 -14.35 -2.38 25.87
CA PHE A 133 -15.55 -2.05 26.64
C PHE A 133 -16.70 -3.06 26.50
N ALA A 134 -16.53 -4.12 25.69
CA ALA A 134 -17.54 -5.17 25.59
C ALA A 134 -17.67 -5.93 26.93
N PRO A 135 -18.82 -5.91 27.61
CA PRO A 135 -18.98 -6.60 28.87
C PRO A 135 -18.97 -8.11 28.59
N VAL A 136 -18.05 -8.82 29.25
CA VAL A 136 -18.03 -10.28 29.30
C VAL A 136 -19.38 -10.74 29.83
N ALA A 137 -20.30 -11.12 28.94
CA ALA A 137 -21.57 -11.71 29.28
C ALA A 137 -21.30 -13.08 29.91
N ASN A 138 -21.15 -13.07 31.23
CA ASN A 138 -20.96 -14.23 32.07
C ASN A 138 -22.13 -15.20 31.82
N HIS A 139 -21.83 -16.36 31.24
CA HIS A 139 -22.79 -17.45 31.11
C HIS A 139 -22.98 -18.08 32.50
N LYS A 140 -23.87 -17.49 33.29
CA LYS A 140 -24.35 -18.07 34.53
C LYS A 140 -25.19 -19.29 34.14
N ARG A 141 -24.56 -20.48 34.09
CA ARG A 141 -25.28 -21.76 34.05
C ARG A 141 -26.22 -21.77 35.24
N THR A 142 -27.50 -21.58 34.99
CA THR A 142 -28.56 -21.87 35.93
C THR A 142 -28.62 -23.39 36.05
N ASP A 143 -28.12 -23.90 37.16
CA ASP A 143 -28.53 -25.20 37.67
C ASP A 143 -30.06 -25.14 37.82
N SER A 144 -30.78 -25.95 37.04
CA SER A 144 -32.18 -26.25 37.27
C SER A 144 -32.29 -27.76 37.45
N GLU A 145 -32.21 -28.13 38.72
CA GLU A 145 -33.02 -29.12 39.41
C GLU A 145 -33.82 -30.09 38.52
N LEU A 146 -33.31 -31.31 38.40
CA LEU A 146 -34.11 -32.50 38.15
C LEU A 146 -34.33 -33.20 39.49
N SER A 147 -35.45 -32.90 40.13
CA SER A 147 -36.09 -33.73 41.16
C SER A 147 -37.59 -33.62 41.03
N SER A 148 -38.19 -34.62 40.37
CA SER A 148 -39.38 -35.37 40.78
C SER A 148 -39.74 -36.37 39.70
#